data_AF-A0AAD6IAH5-F1
#
_entry.id   AF-A0AAD6IAH5-F1
#
_cell.length_a   1.000
_cell.length_b   1.000
_cell.length_c   1.000
_cell.angle_alpha   90.00
_cell.angle_beta   90.00
_cell.angle_gamma   90.00
#
_symmetry.space_group_name_H-M   'P 1'
#
loop_
_entity.id
_entity.type
_entity.pdbx_description
1 polymer ?
#
loop_
_entity_poly.entity_id
_entity_poly.type
_entity_poly.pdbx_seq_one_letter_code
_entity_poly.pdbx_strand_id
1 'polypeptide(L)'
;MLRRVILAAALMLNPTGGLVPRPRILGLGNWTNAYVQAKKLVAQMTAEEKSNFTYGYTSTINGCSGNSGGVPRLGYPGICLQDAGNGVRGTDMVNSYASGIHVGASWNQLLTYDRAMEMGREFKRKGVNVALGPVVGPLGRIGRNWEGFGNDPYLSGVLAGVTVLDYKSL
;
A
#
# COMPACT_ATOMS: atom_id res chain seq x y z
N MET A 1 7.91 5.52 3.74
CA MET A 1 8.38 4.10 3.69
C MET A 1 7.78 3.28 2.52
N LEU A 2 6.56 3.59 2.08
CA LEU A 2 5.77 2.87 1.07
C LEU A 2 6.44 2.67 -0.31
N ARG A 3 7.27 3.63 -0.76
CA ARG A 3 7.99 3.52 -2.06
C ARG A 3 9.03 2.41 -2.11
N ARG A 4 9.56 1.98 -0.95
CA ARG A 4 10.60 0.94 -0.86
C ARG A 4 10.03 -0.47 -1.07
N VAL A 5 8.77 -0.67 -0.70
CA VAL A 5 8.11 -1.98 -0.67
C VAL A 5 7.61 -2.41 -2.05
N ILE A 6 6.97 -1.48 -2.77
CA ILE A 6 6.36 -1.75 -4.10
C ILE A 6 7.44 -2.11 -5.14
N LEU A 7 8.64 -1.54 -5.00
CA LEU A 7 9.71 -1.73 -5.98
C LEU A 7 10.41 -3.10 -5.87
N ALA A 8 10.53 -3.65 -4.67
CA ALA A 8 11.24 -4.90 -4.44
C ALA A 8 10.50 -6.11 -5.05
N ALA A 9 9.16 -6.11 -5.03
CA ALA A 9 8.35 -7.23 -5.55
C ALA A 9 8.45 -7.40 -7.09
N ALA A 10 8.66 -6.31 -7.83
CA ALA A 10 8.71 -6.33 -9.29
C ALA A 10 10.10 -6.68 -9.87
N LEU A 11 11.15 -6.69 -9.05
CA LEU A 11 12.53 -6.98 -9.48
C LEU A 11 12.87 -8.49 -9.47
N MET A 12 11.99 -9.35 -8.95
CA MET A 12 12.35 -10.72 -8.55
C MET A 12 11.86 -11.84 -9.47
N LEU A 13 11.14 -11.56 -10.55
CA LEU A 13 10.52 -12.62 -11.36
C LEU A 13 10.98 -12.58 -12.83
N ASN A 14 11.80 -13.55 -13.23
CA ASN A 14 12.19 -13.81 -14.62
C ASN A 14 11.18 -14.79 -15.25
N PRO A 15 10.41 -14.44 -16.31
CA PRO A 15 9.45 -15.36 -16.89
C PRO A 15 10.03 -16.10 -18.12
N THR A 16 9.95 -17.43 -18.11
CA THR A 16 9.92 -18.25 -19.33
C THR A 16 8.47 -18.43 -19.75
N GLY A 17 8.08 -17.86 -20.89
CA GLY A 17 6.82 -18.17 -21.59
C GLY A 17 5.65 -17.22 -21.30
N GLY A 18 5.53 -16.16 -22.08
CA GLY A 18 4.37 -15.24 -22.11
C GLY A 18 4.59 -14.10 -23.10
N LEU A 19 3.53 -13.65 -23.79
CA LEU A 19 3.56 -12.79 -24.99
C LEU A 19 4.21 -11.39 -24.86
N VAL A 20 4.63 -10.95 -23.66
CA VAL A 20 5.45 -9.73 -23.49
C VAL A 20 6.31 -9.91 -22.23
N PRO A 21 7.61 -9.55 -22.23
CA PRO A 21 8.38 -9.49 -21.00
C PRO A 21 7.77 -8.46 -20.04
N ARG A 22 7.75 -8.78 -18.74
CA ARG A 22 7.31 -7.82 -17.71
C ARG A 22 8.16 -6.55 -17.79
N PRO A 23 7.54 -5.34 -17.80
CA PRO A 23 8.28 -4.10 -17.84
C PRO A 23 9.30 -4.01 -16.70
N ARG A 24 10.55 -3.70 -17.03
CA ARG A 24 11.61 -3.48 -16.03
C ARG A 24 11.39 -2.12 -15.37
N ILE A 25 11.52 -2.07 -14.05
CA ILE A 25 11.49 -0.79 -13.33
C ILE A 25 12.77 -0.01 -13.64
N LEU A 26 12.61 1.19 -14.19
CA LEU A 26 13.70 2.10 -14.57
C LEU A 26 14.01 3.17 -13.52
N GLY A 27 13.16 3.34 -12.50
CA GLY A 27 13.39 4.33 -11.43
C GLY A 27 13.27 5.79 -11.89
N LEU A 28 12.37 6.09 -12.82
CA LEU A 28 12.22 7.42 -13.42
C LEU A 28 11.50 8.42 -12.49
N GLY A 29 11.78 9.72 -12.70
CA GLY A 29 11.15 10.83 -11.98
C GLY A 29 11.33 10.74 -10.46
N ASN A 30 10.25 10.95 -9.71
CA ASN A 30 10.30 10.94 -8.24
C ASN A 30 10.68 9.58 -7.62
N TRP A 31 10.86 8.52 -8.42
CA TRP A 31 11.22 7.18 -7.94
C TRP A 31 12.71 6.89 -7.91
N THR A 32 13.58 7.75 -8.45
CA THR A 32 15.02 7.48 -8.59
C THR A 32 15.68 7.12 -7.26
N ASN A 33 15.48 7.94 -6.21
CA ASN A 33 16.08 7.68 -4.90
C ASN A 33 15.58 6.37 -4.27
N ALA A 34 14.27 6.11 -4.36
CA ALA A 34 13.69 4.85 -3.85
C ALA A 34 14.23 3.63 -4.61
N TYR A 35 14.43 3.78 -5.92
CA TYR A 35 14.99 2.74 -6.78
C TYR A 35 16.43 2.40 -6.45
N VAL A 36 17.29 3.40 -6.27
CA VAL A 36 18.69 3.19 -5.89
C VAL A 36 18.77 2.45 -4.56
N GLN A 37 17.97 2.84 -3.57
CA GLN A 37 17.94 2.18 -2.26
C GLN A 37 17.44 0.73 -2.34
N ALA A 38 16.33 0.50 -3.05
CA ALA A 38 15.78 -0.83 -3.25
C ALA A 38 16.77 -1.75 -3.98
N LYS A 39 17.40 -1.25 -5.06
CA LYS A 39 18.41 -1.99 -5.81
C LYS A 39 19.61 -2.37 -4.93
N LYS A 40 20.10 -1.45 -4.09
CA LYS A 40 21.22 -1.71 -3.16
C LYS A 40 20.88 -2.79 -2.13
N LEU A 41 19.66 -2.82 -1.61
CA LEU A 41 19.22 -3.85 -0.67
C LEU A 41 19.03 -5.21 -1.37
N VAL A 42 18.30 -5.24 -2.47
CA VAL A 42 17.99 -6.47 -3.22
C VAL A 42 19.24 -7.11 -3.83
N ALA A 43 20.25 -6.31 -4.19
CA ALA A 43 21.54 -6.81 -4.67
C ALA A 43 22.29 -7.65 -3.62
N GLN A 44 22.03 -7.43 -2.33
CA GLN A 44 22.65 -8.18 -1.25
C GLN A 44 21.86 -9.44 -0.86
N MET A 45 20.66 -9.64 -1.41
CA MET A 45 19.78 -10.76 -1.04
C MET A 45 20.09 -12.03 -1.85
N THR A 46 20.02 -13.19 -1.19
CA THR A 46 19.99 -14.50 -1.86
C THR A 46 18.69 -14.72 -2.63
N ALA A 47 18.60 -15.79 -3.42
CA ALA A 47 17.35 -16.14 -4.12
C ALA A 47 16.22 -16.49 -3.14
N GLU A 48 16.57 -17.14 -2.03
CA GLU A 48 15.66 -17.54 -0.97
C GLU A 48 15.16 -16.31 -0.20
N GLU A 49 16.06 -15.38 0.14
CA GLU A 49 15.71 -14.11 0.80
C GLU A 49 14.77 -13.26 -0.09
N LYS A 50 14.98 -13.27 -1.41
CA LYS A 50 14.10 -12.65 -2.40
C LYS A 50 12.72 -13.34 -2.42
N SER A 51 12.69 -14.66 -2.50
CA SER A 51 11.44 -15.43 -2.49
C SER A 51 10.65 -15.18 -1.21
N ASN A 52 11.32 -15.20 -0.05
CA ASN A 52 10.73 -14.96 1.26
C ASN A 52 10.02 -13.60 1.34
N PHE A 53 10.64 -12.57 0.76
CA PHE A 53 10.06 -11.22 0.71
C PHE A 53 8.74 -11.16 -0.07
N THR A 54 8.56 -12.01 -1.09
CA THR A 54 7.35 -12.02 -1.94
C THR A 54 6.22 -12.89 -1.41
N TYR A 55 6.47 -13.68 -0.38
CA TYR A 55 5.49 -14.60 0.19
C TYR A 55 4.74 -13.98 1.37
N GLY A 56 3.45 -14.27 1.48
CA GLY A 56 2.58 -13.80 2.55
C GLY A 56 2.57 -14.75 3.75
N TYR A 57 2.67 -14.20 4.96
CA TYR A 57 2.69 -14.96 6.21
C TYR A 57 1.60 -14.47 7.16
N THR A 58 1.03 -15.40 7.92
CA THR A 58 0.24 -15.10 9.10
C THR A 58 1.18 -14.89 10.28
N SER A 59 1.01 -13.78 11.00
CA SER A 59 1.76 -13.48 12.21
C SER A 59 0.88 -13.70 13.43
N THR A 60 1.42 -14.34 14.47
CA THR A 60 0.76 -14.44 15.79
C THR A 60 1.23 -13.36 16.75
N ILE A 61 2.24 -12.57 16.36
CA ILE A 61 2.89 -11.57 17.21
C ILE A 61 2.47 -10.13 16.87
N ASN A 62 1.76 -9.92 15.74
CA ASN A 62 1.19 -8.64 15.37
C ASN A 62 -0.24 -8.81 14.83
N GLY A 63 -1.02 -7.73 14.83
CA GLY A 63 -2.40 -7.71 14.35
C GLY A 63 -2.55 -7.41 12.85
N CYS A 64 -1.48 -7.47 12.06
CA CYS A 64 -1.51 -7.10 10.65
C CYS A 64 -2.31 -8.14 9.84
N SER A 65 -3.15 -7.65 8.93
CA SER A 65 -3.99 -8.45 8.03
C SER A 65 -3.15 -9.32 7.08
N GLY A 66 -1.94 -8.86 6.75
CA GLY A 66 -0.94 -9.65 6.05
C GLY A 66 0.47 -9.21 6.41
N ASN A 67 1.42 -10.14 6.33
CA ASN A 67 2.84 -9.86 6.53
C ASN A 67 3.65 -10.42 5.37
N SER A 68 4.76 -9.79 5.00
CA SER A 68 5.77 -10.44 4.16
C SER A 68 6.83 -11.15 5.01
N GLY A 69 7.61 -12.00 4.36
CA GLY A 69 8.89 -12.45 4.91
C GLY A 69 9.88 -11.30 5.04
N GLY A 70 10.74 -11.38 6.05
CA GLY A 70 11.86 -10.48 6.27
C GLY A 70 13.18 -11.01 5.68
N VAL A 71 14.25 -10.24 5.87
CA VAL A 71 15.64 -10.66 5.65
C VAL A 71 16.46 -10.27 6.89
N PRO A 72 16.41 -11.08 7.97
CA PRO A 72 17.03 -10.75 9.25
C PRO A 72 18.54 -10.48 9.16
N ARG A 73 19.26 -11.21 8.29
CA ARG A 73 20.69 -11.00 8.03
C ARG A 73 21.03 -9.58 7.56
N LEU A 74 20.11 -8.94 6.84
CA LEU A 74 20.24 -7.56 6.36
C LEU A 74 19.49 -6.56 7.25
N GLY A 75 18.98 -6.98 8.41
CA GLY A 75 18.19 -6.15 9.32
C GLY A 75 16.83 -5.74 8.75
N TYR A 76 16.28 -6.48 7.78
CA TYR A 76 14.97 -6.19 7.20
C TYR A 76 13.88 -7.02 7.88
N PRO A 77 12.95 -6.40 8.64
CA PRO A 77 11.97 -7.16 9.43
C PRO A 77 10.80 -7.72 8.62
N GLY A 78 10.64 -7.32 7.36
CA GLY A 78 9.44 -7.61 6.56
C GLY A 78 8.52 -6.38 6.47
N ILE A 79 7.32 -6.58 5.92
CA ILE A 79 6.28 -5.55 5.84
C ILE A 79 4.99 -6.01 6.51
N CYS A 80 4.38 -5.12 7.27
CA CYS A 80 3.02 -5.24 7.77
C CYS A 80 2.06 -4.55 6.79
N LEU A 81 1.08 -5.30 6.29
CA LEU A 81 -0.05 -4.82 5.50
C LEU A 81 -1.29 -4.85 6.38
N GLN A 82 -2.03 -3.74 6.45
CA GLN A 82 -3.17 -3.64 7.34
C GLN A 82 -4.37 -2.97 6.69
N ASP A 83 -5.53 -3.58 6.89
CA ASP A 83 -6.83 -3.01 6.59
C ASP A 83 -7.13 -1.79 7.48
N ALA A 84 -8.01 -0.87 7.10
CA ALA A 84 -8.93 -0.85 5.97
C ALA A 84 -8.90 0.51 5.23
N GLY A 85 -9.80 0.68 4.26
CA GLY A 85 -9.99 1.95 3.54
C GLY A 85 -10.57 3.11 4.36
N ASN A 86 -10.97 2.87 5.62
CA ASN A 86 -11.59 3.86 6.52
C ASN A 86 -11.02 3.86 7.96
N GLY A 87 -9.79 3.39 8.14
CA GLY A 87 -9.10 3.39 9.44
C GLY A 87 -8.38 2.08 9.72
N VAL A 88 -7.58 2.01 10.79
CA VAL A 88 -6.81 0.81 11.15
C VAL A 88 -7.75 -0.26 11.73
N ARG A 89 -7.78 -1.44 11.11
CA ARG A 89 -8.65 -2.55 11.51
C ARG A 89 -8.11 -3.31 12.72
N GLY A 90 -9.02 -3.82 13.55
CA GLY A 90 -8.74 -4.91 14.49
C GLY A 90 -7.78 -4.53 15.62
N THR A 91 -7.78 -3.27 16.04
CA THR A 91 -6.95 -2.78 17.14
C THR A 91 -7.71 -1.72 17.94
N ASP A 92 -7.18 -1.39 19.11
CA ASP A 92 -7.71 -0.39 20.03
C ASP A 92 -7.08 0.99 19.78
N MET A 93 -7.64 2.03 20.41
CA MET A 93 -7.06 3.40 20.40
C MET A 93 -6.84 3.95 18.97
N VAL A 94 -7.79 3.71 18.08
CA VAL A 94 -7.79 4.16 16.68
C VAL A 94 -9.15 4.75 16.33
N ASN A 95 -9.17 5.65 15.36
CA ASN A 95 -10.39 6.27 14.87
C ASN A 95 -11.05 5.43 13.77
N SER A 96 -12.38 5.53 13.69
CA SER A 96 -13.17 5.03 12.56
C SER A 96 -13.58 6.22 11.69
N TYR A 97 -13.01 6.30 10.49
CA TYR A 97 -13.24 7.43 9.59
C TYR A 97 -14.45 7.19 8.70
N ALA A 98 -14.99 8.27 8.14
CA ALA A 98 -16.06 8.19 7.14
C ALA A 98 -15.67 7.23 6.00
N SER A 99 -16.61 6.44 5.51
CA SER A 99 -16.31 5.56 4.37
C SER A 99 -16.09 6.34 3.09
N GLY A 100 -15.42 5.72 2.11
CA GLY A 100 -15.13 6.32 0.80
C GLY A 100 -16.35 6.98 0.16
N ILE A 101 -17.54 6.36 0.25
CA ILE A 101 -18.75 6.89 -0.41
C ILE A 101 -19.21 8.23 0.19
N HIS A 102 -19.01 8.44 1.49
CA HIS A 102 -19.30 9.71 2.15
C HIS A 102 -18.28 10.78 1.77
N VAL A 103 -17.01 10.38 1.60
CA VAL A 103 -15.95 11.26 1.11
C VAL A 103 -16.26 11.69 -0.33
N GLY A 104 -16.68 10.77 -1.19
CA GLY A 104 -17.13 11.08 -2.54
C GLY A 104 -18.35 11.98 -2.58
N ALA A 105 -19.35 11.74 -1.71
CA ALA A 105 -20.52 12.59 -1.59
C ALA A 105 -20.19 14.05 -1.18
N SER A 106 -19.04 14.29 -0.55
CA SER A 106 -18.61 15.65 -0.18
C SER A 106 -18.08 16.48 -1.34
N TRP A 107 -17.61 15.84 -2.43
CA TRP A 107 -16.91 16.50 -3.55
C TRP A 107 -15.77 17.44 -3.09
N ASN A 108 -15.16 17.16 -1.93
CA ASN A 108 -14.23 18.08 -1.28
C ASN A 108 -12.83 17.46 -1.12
N GLN A 109 -11.86 18.03 -1.84
CA GLN A 109 -10.47 17.56 -1.79
C GLN A 109 -9.79 17.87 -0.45
N LEU A 110 -10.15 18.96 0.23
CA LEU A 110 -9.56 19.32 1.53
C LEU A 110 -10.00 18.33 2.61
N LEU A 111 -11.29 18.01 2.70
CA LEU A 111 -11.79 17.00 3.63
C LEU A 111 -11.21 15.61 3.33
N THR A 112 -11.02 15.29 2.05
CA THR A 112 -10.37 14.04 1.63
C THR A 112 -8.92 13.99 2.10
N TYR A 113 -8.20 15.11 1.98
CA TYR A 113 -6.83 15.25 2.42
C TYR A 113 -6.70 15.08 3.94
N ASP A 114 -7.48 15.83 4.72
CA ASP A 114 -7.43 15.78 6.19
C ASP A 114 -7.71 14.38 6.72
N ARG A 115 -8.73 13.71 6.15
CA ARG A 115 -9.06 12.31 6.46
C ARG A 115 -7.89 11.38 6.15
N ALA A 116 -7.27 11.51 4.98
CA ALA A 116 -6.15 10.66 4.58
C ALA A 116 -4.93 10.86 5.49
N MET A 117 -4.69 12.11 5.90
CA MET A 117 -3.59 12.47 6.79
C MET A 117 -3.73 11.86 8.18
N GLU A 118 -4.90 11.99 8.79
CA GLU A 118 -5.11 11.40 10.11
C GLU A 118 -5.08 9.87 10.06
N MET A 119 -5.68 9.24 9.04
CA MET A 119 -5.56 7.79 8.84
C MET A 119 -4.11 7.35 8.68
N GLY A 120 -3.34 8.03 7.83
CA GLY A 120 -1.94 7.70 7.59
C GLY A 120 -1.11 7.78 8.88
N ARG A 121 -1.37 8.79 9.73
CA ARG A 121 -0.70 8.95 11.02
C ARG A 121 -1.01 7.78 11.94
N GLU A 122 -2.25 7.31 11.99
CA GLU A 122 -2.63 6.15 12.79
C GLU A 122 -1.98 4.86 12.30
N PHE A 123 -2.02 4.59 10.99
CA PHE A 123 -1.33 3.43 10.40
C PHE A 123 0.15 3.43 10.75
N LYS A 124 0.82 4.58 10.58
CA LYS A 124 2.24 4.72 10.91
C LYS A 124 2.52 4.52 12.40
N ARG A 125 1.70 5.09 13.29
CA ARG A 125 1.84 4.91 14.75
C ARG A 125 1.67 3.46 15.18
N LYS A 126 0.79 2.71 14.52
CA LYS A 126 0.60 1.26 14.75
C LYS A 126 1.67 0.39 14.08
N GLY A 127 2.69 0.97 13.45
CA GLY A 127 3.80 0.24 12.83
C GLY A 127 3.45 -0.38 11.48
N VAL A 128 2.35 0.02 10.86
CA VAL A 128 1.93 -0.49 9.55
C VAL A 128 2.79 0.11 8.44
N ASN A 129 3.24 -0.74 7.52
CA ASN A 129 4.03 -0.30 6.37
C ASN A 129 3.17 0.00 5.14
N VAL A 130 2.05 -0.72 4.98
CA VAL A 130 1.13 -0.60 3.85
C VAL A 130 -0.31 -0.58 4.36
N ALA A 131 -1.01 0.53 4.17
CA ALA A 131 -2.46 0.60 4.34
C ALA A 131 -3.15 -0.03 3.11
N LEU A 132 -4.12 -0.92 3.35
CA LEU A 132 -4.90 -1.58 2.28
C LEU A 132 -6.07 -0.69 1.84
N GLY A 133 -5.74 0.42 1.19
CA GLY A 133 -6.68 1.37 0.61
C GLY A 133 -5.96 2.52 -0.12
N PRO A 134 -6.69 3.49 -0.71
CA PRO A 134 -8.16 3.55 -0.83
C PRO A 134 -8.71 2.56 -1.87
N VAL A 135 -10.04 2.49 -1.98
CA VAL A 135 -10.72 1.64 -2.97
C VAL A 135 -11.17 2.48 -4.17
N VAL A 136 -10.74 2.07 -5.36
CA VAL A 136 -11.16 2.62 -6.67
C VAL A 136 -11.75 1.54 -7.59
N GLY A 137 -12.03 0.35 -7.04
CA GLY A 137 -12.50 -0.82 -7.77
C GLY A 137 -13.93 -0.69 -8.32
N PRO A 138 -14.31 -1.50 -9.33
CA PRO A 138 -15.47 -1.26 -10.16
C PRO A 138 -16.76 -1.31 -9.35
N LEU A 139 -17.52 -0.24 -9.45
CA LEU A 139 -18.84 -0.10 -8.87
C LEU A 139 -19.82 -0.89 -9.75
N GLY A 140 -20.41 -1.92 -9.16
CA GLY A 140 -21.22 -2.90 -9.88
C GLY A 140 -21.14 -4.33 -9.31
N ARG A 141 -20.18 -4.61 -8.42
CA ARG A 141 -20.19 -5.81 -7.58
C ARG A 141 -20.91 -5.52 -6.26
N ILE A 142 -22.05 -6.16 -6.07
CA ILE A 142 -22.98 -5.91 -4.96
C ILE A 142 -22.27 -6.11 -3.60
N GLY A 143 -22.22 -5.06 -2.77
CA GLY A 143 -21.81 -5.14 -1.36
C GLY A 143 -20.61 -4.30 -0.91
N ARG A 144 -19.69 -3.91 -1.81
CA ARG A 144 -18.44 -3.17 -1.43
C ARG A 144 -18.32 -1.75 -1.98
N ASN A 145 -19.34 -1.28 -2.70
CA ASN A 145 -19.35 0.06 -3.29
C ASN A 145 -19.10 1.18 -2.28
N TRP A 146 -19.56 1.00 -1.05
CA TRP A 146 -19.45 1.97 0.03
C TRP A 146 -17.99 2.28 0.41
N GLU A 147 -17.04 1.37 0.14
CA GLU A 147 -15.62 1.55 0.44
C GLU A 147 -14.91 2.50 -0.53
N GLY A 148 -15.43 2.63 -1.76
CA GLY A 148 -14.91 3.54 -2.79
C GLY A 148 -15.65 4.88 -2.81
N PHE A 149 -15.24 5.80 -3.69
CA PHE A 149 -15.74 7.19 -3.67
C PHE A 149 -17.05 7.40 -4.43
N GLY A 150 -17.25 6.73 -5.57
CA GLY A 150 -18.43 6.93 -6.41
C GLY A 150 -18.21 6.43 -7.83
N ASN A 151 -19.29 6.27 -8.60
CA ASN A 151 -19.26 5.62 -9.92
C ASN A 151 -18.67 6.48 -11.04
N ASP A 152 -18.46 7.77 -10.76
CA ASP A 152 -17.78 8.67 -11.66
C ASP A 152 -16.25 8.45 -11.59
N PRO A 153 -15.59 8.10 -12.71
CA PRO A 153 -14.16 7.85 -12.73
C PRO A 153 -13.33 9.11 -12.49
N TYR A 154 -13.84 10.29 -12.83
CA TYR A 154 -13.13 11.55 -12.59
C TYR A 154 -13.07 11.86 -11.10
N LEU A 155 -14.22 11.87 -10.42
CA LEU A 155 -14.36 12.02 -8.98
C LEU A 155 -13.50 11.01 -8.23
N SER A 156 -13.66 9.72 -8.56
CA SER A 156 -12.88 8.65 -7.92
C SER A 156 -11.38 8.81 -8.15
N GLY A 157 -10.95 9.21 -9.34
CA GLY A 157 -9.54 9.45 -9.66
C GLY A 157 -8.94 10.62 -8.87
N VAL A 158 -9.66 11.74 -8.79
CA VAL A 158 -9.23 12.93 -8.03
C VAL A 158 -9.11 12.60 -6.54
N LEU A 159 -10.17 12.06 -5.92
CA LEU A 159 -10.18 11.81 -4.48
C LEU A 159 -9.24 10.68 -4.05
N ALA A 160 -9.08 9.65 -4.89
CA ALA A 160 -8.06 8.63 -4.66
C ALA A 160 -6.64 9.20 -4.78
N GLY A 161 -6.40 10.07 -5.76
CA GLY A 161 -5.13 10.77 -5.91
C GLY A 161 -4.75 11.56 -4.66
N VAL A 162 -5.69 12.37 -4.15
CA VAL A 162 -5.53 13.13 -2.89
C VAL A 162 -5.23 12.18 -1.72
N THR A 163 -6.01 11.11 -1.58
CA THR A 163 -5.82 10.13 -0.49
C THR A 163 -4.44 9.47 -0.52
N VAL A 164 -3.97 9.07 -1.71
CA VAL A 164 -2.69 8.37 -1.88
C VAL A 164 -1.48 9.30 -1.71
N LEU A 165 -1.62 10.59 -2.04
CA LEU A 165 -0.52 11.55 -1.86
C LEU A 165 -0.10 11.66 -0.40
N ASP A 166 -1.05 11.66 0.54
CA ASP A 166 -0.70 11.83 1.95
C ASP A 166 -0.29 10.52 2.66
N TYR A 167 -0.82 9.36 2.25
CA TYR A 167 -0.23 8.08 2.69
C TYR A 167 1.28 7.97 2.42
N LYS A 168 1.83 8.79 1.50
CA LYS A 168 3.26 8.85 1.18
C LYS A 168 4.04 9.93 1.95
N SER A 169 3.37 10.91 2.58
CA SER A 169 4.00 12.02 3.30
C SER A 169 4.54 11.60 4.69
N LEU A 170 4.25 10.37 5.11
CA LEU A 170 4.61 9.75 6.38
C LEU A 170 5.69 8.66 6.24
#